data_AF-A0A9P7W5W4-F1
#
_entry.id   AF-A0A9P7W5W4-F1
#
_cell.length_a   1.000
_cell.length_b   1.000
_cell.length_c   1.000
_cell.angle_alpha   90.00
_cell.angle_beta   90.00
_cell.angle_gamma   90.00
#
_symmetry.space_group_name_H-M   'P 1'
#
loop_
_entity.id
_entity.type
_entity.pdbx_description
1 polymer ?
#
loop_
_entity_poly.entity_id
_entity_poly.type
_entity_poly.pdbx_seq_one_letter_code
_entity_poly.pdbx_strand_id
1 'polypeptide(L)'
;MQNPYDVWSAPSSSRQSSDIPPSIYGALPYTNSPVAPGSITFHFARLNPSILNSVVLGPDNCPKFHIVTESSMPGYTILKAVDGGNIGMIQWKPDDSQIEIRGIMHKRAARDFLRLSDDNRCRIMCVRGKDYIWISEQDCTCMYLGGDVSSKIFAKLTRDQSCFRLVMAAEAISAGLLPSAILAIILIQSGKA
;
A
#
# COMPACT_ATOMS: atom_id res chain seq x y z
N MET A 1 8.66 58.04 -2.97
CA MET A 1 8.51 56.61 -3.32
C MET A 1 9.80 55.92 -2.90
N GLN A 2 9.73 55.11 -1.83
CA GLN A 2 10.89 54.45 -1.21
C GLN A 2 11.21 53.16 -1.97
N ASN A 3 12.48 52.94 -2.33
CA ASN A 3 12.92 51.74 -3.03
C ASN A 3 13.15 50.59 -2.02
N PRO A 4 12.57 49.38 -2.19
CA PRO A 4 12.59 48.33 -1.15
C PRO A 4 13.92 47.58 -0.97
N TYR A 5 14.96 47.90 -1.73
CA TYR A 5 16.18 47.07 -1.82
C TYR A 5 17.44 47.66 -1.14
N ASP A 6 17.31 48.75 -0.38
CA ASP A 6 18.45 49.42 0.27
C ASP A 6 19.02 48.70 1.52
N VAL A 7 18.45 47.57 1.94
CA VAL A 7 18.80 46.90 3.21
C VAL A 7 20.08 46.06 3.14
N TRP A 8 20.62 45.76 1.96
CA TRP A 8 21.74 44.80 1.86
C TRP A 8 23.15 45.39 1.92
N SER A 9 23.29 46.71 2.00
CA SER A 9 24.61 47.37 1.96
C SER A 9 24.95 48.07 3.28
N ALA A 10 25.27 47.30 4.32
CA ALA A 10 26.04 47.84 5.47
C ALA A 10 26.84 46.74 6.20
N PRO A 11 28.12 47.00 6.54
CA PRO A 11 28.94 46.08 7.31
C PRO A 11 28.65 46.17 8.82
N SER A 12 28.86 45.03 9.47
CA SER A 12 28.79 44.73 10.91
C SER A 12 28.99 45.88 11.91
N SER A 13 28.05 46.03 12.86
CA SER A 13 28.38 46.26 14.28
C SER A 13 27.21 45.99 15.24
N SER A 14 27.49 45.11 16.21
CA SER A 14 26.99 45.03 17.59
C SER A 14 25.49 45.08 17.96
N ARG A 15 25.05 43.93 18.53
CA ARG A 15 24.29 43.76 19.80
C ARG A 15 22.83 44.28 19.85
N GLN A 16 21.86 43.37 19.73
CA GLN A 16 21.03 42.82 20.84
C GLN A 16 19.83 42.02 20.29
N SER A 17 19.68 40.79 20.82
CA SER A 17 18.52 39.88 20.76
C SER A 17 17.19 40.60 21.02
N SER A 18 16.01 40.17 20.53
CA SER A 18 15.54 38.86 20.08
C SER A 18 14.15 39.07 19.46
N ASP A 19 13.94 38.60 18.23
CA ASP A 19 12.67 38.05 17.70
C ASP A 19 12.85 37.77 16.21
N ILE A 20 13.71 36.80 15.89
CA ILE A 20 13.81 36.23 14.56
C ILE A 20 13.01 34.91 14.62
N PRO A 21 11.85 34.78 13.96
CA PRO A 21 11.18 33.49 13.87
C PRO A 21 12.13 32.48 13.21
N PRO A 22 12.20 31.22 13.69
CA PRO A 22 13.16 30.27 13.14
C PRO A 22 12.91 30.07 11.63
N SER A 23 13.98 30.21 10.86
CA SER A 23 13.97 29.91 9.43
C SER A 23 13.61 28.44 9.22
N ILE A 24 12.45 28.21 8.63
CA ILE A 24 11.95 26.92 8.13
C ILE A 24 12.63 26.48 6.82
N TYR A 25 13.65 27.21 6.37
CA TYR A 25 14.46 26.86 5.21
C TYR A 25 15.50 25.81 5.60
N GLY A 26 15.15 24.53 5.46
CA GLY A 26 16.09 23.43 5.64
C GLY A 26 15.51 22.11 6.16
N ALA A 27 14.24 22.07 6.58
CA ALA A 27 13.59 20.80 6.90
C ALA A 27 12.97 20.22 5.62
N LEU A 28 13.71 19.36 4.92
CA LEU A 28 13.13 18.48 3.92
C LEU A 28 12.01 17.68 4.59
N PRO A 29 10.74 17.76 4.14
CA PRO A 29 9.74 16.83 4.61
C PRO A 29 10.19 15.42 4.21
N TYR A 30 10.27 14.51 5.18
CA TYR A 30 10.39 13.08 4.91
C TYR A 30 9.36 12.71 3.85
N THR A 31 9.78 11.97 2.83
CA THR A 31 8.98 11.54 1.67
C THR A 31 7.87 10.57 2.05
N ASN A 32 6.94 10.97 2.92
CA ASN A 32 5.62 10.40 2.95
C ASN A 32 4.84 11.09 1.84
N SER A 33 5.04 10.64 0.60
CA SER A 33 4.16 11.03 -0.49
C SER A 33 2.72 10.74 -0.03
N PRO A 34 1.86 11.78 0.07
CA PRO A 34 0.54 11.60 0.64
C PRO A 34 -0.26 10.67 -0.27
N VAL A 35 -0.94 9.70 0.33
CA VAL A 35 -1.97 8.94 -0.40
C VAL A 35 -3.04 9.94 -0.84
N ALA A 36 -3.61 9.74 -2.02
CA ALA A 36 -4.55 10.67 -2.65
C ALA A 36 -5.63 11.22 -1.69
N PRO A 37 -6.10 12.47 -1.86
CA PRO A 37 -7.19 13.02 -1.06
C PRO A 37 -8.42 12.10 -1.12
N GLY A 38 -9.08 11.89 0.03
CA GLY A 38 -10.16 10.91 0.16
C GLY A 38 -9.69 9.46 0.37
N SER A 39 -8.54 9.26 1.03
CA SER A 39 -8.05 7.92 1.34
C SER A 39 -8.86 7.23 2.44
N ILE A 40 -9.01 5.91 2.32
CA ILE A 40 -9.71 5.04 3.25
C ILE A 40 -8.68 4.09 3.88
N THR A 41 -8.74 3.93 5.20
CA THR A 41 -7.81 3.10 5.96
C THR A 41 -8.44 1.77 6.33
N PHE A 42 -7.69 0.70 6.12
CA PHE A 42 -7.99 -0.67 6.54
C PHE A 42 -6.87 -1.19 7.43
N HIS A 43 -7.21 -2.14 8.30
CA HIS A 43 -6.24 -2.77 9.21
C HIS A 43 -6.30 -4.28 9.08
N PHE A 44 -5.16 -4.92 8.81
CA PHE A 44 -4.98 -6.35 9.00
C PHE A 44 -4.69 -6.59 10.48
N ALA A 45 -5.70 -7.08 11.20
CA ALA A 45 -5.66 -7.31 12.64
C ALA A 45 -5.77 -8.81 12.95
N ARG A 46 -5.54 -9.17 14.22
CA ARG A 46 -5.64 -10.55 14.73
C ARG A 46 -4.78 -11.54 13.93
N LEU A 47 -3.55 -11.14 13.63
CA LEU A 47 -2.57 -11.98 12.92
C LEU A 47 -2.32 -13.27 13.73
N ASN A 48 -2.50 -14.44 13.12
CA ASN A 48 -2.34 -15.71 13.81
C ASN A 48 -1.74 -16.82 12.92
N PRO A 49 -0.41 -16.98 12.84
CA PRO A 49 0.64 -16.09 13.35
C PRO A 49 1.02 -14.97 12.36
N SER A 50 0.41 -14.95 11.17
CA SER A 50 0.78 -14.05 10.07
C SER A 50 -0.45 -13.48 9.36
N ILE A 51 -0.23 -12.69 8.31
CA ILE A 51 -1.29 -12.13 7.48
C ILE A 51 -2.19 -13.18 6.82
N LEU A 52 -1.69 -14.42 6.66
CA LEU A 52 -2.40 -15.56 6.05
C LEU A 52 -3.60 -16.05 6.86
N ASN A 53 -3.68 -15.62 8.12
CA ASN A 53 -4.76 -15.90 9.06
C ASN A 53 -5.03 -14.62 9.84
N SER A 54 -5.90 -13.77 9.31
CA SER A 54 -6.14 -12.42 9.84
C SER A 54 -7.52 -11.90 9.47
N VAL A 55 -7.90 -10.77 10.06
CA VAL A 55 -9.14 -10.07 9.76
C VAL A 55 -8.80 -8.69 9.21
N VAL A 56 -9.41 -8.32 8.09
CA VAL A 56 -9.29 -6.96 7.53
C VAL A 56 -10.45 -6.13 8.08
N LEU A 57 -10.11 -5.13 8.89
CA LEU A 57 -11.05 -4.16 9.45
C LEU A 57 -11.17 -2.95 8.53
N GLY A 58 -12.38 -2.40 8.41
CA GLY A 58 -12.64 -1.14 7.71
C GLY A 58 -12.34 0.09 8.58
N PRO A 59 -12.64 1.30 8.07
CA PRO A 59 -12.47 2.56 8.81
C PRO A 59 -13.31 2.66 10.07
N ASP A 60 -14.42 1.92 10.11
CA ASP A 60 -15.34 1.79 11.24
C ASP A 60 -14.86 0.76 12.29
N ASN A 61 -13.64 0.22 12.13
CA ASN A 61 -13.10 -0.90 12.90
C ASN A 61 -13.97 -2.16 12.88
N CYS A 62 -14.93 -2.26 11.96
CA CYS A 62 -15.73 -3.46 11.77
C CYS A 62 -15.04 -4.39 10.78
N PRO A 63 -15.11 -5.72 10.98
CA PRO A 63 -14.64 -6.69 10.00
C PRO A 63 -15.26 -6.44 8.63
N LYS A 64 -14.44 -6.49 7.58
CA LYS A 64 -14.88 -6.46 6.17
C LYS A 64 -14.48 -7.73 5.43
N PHE A 65 -13.35 -8.33 5.80
CA PHE A 65 -12.89 -9.59 5.24
C PHE A 65 -12.20 -10.48 6.27
N HIS A 66 -12.26 -11.78 6.02
CA HIS A 66 -11.47 -12.78 6.73
C HIS A 66 -10.47 -13.40 5.77
N ILE A 67 -9.21 -13.48 6.17
CA ILE A 67 -8.16 -14.19 5.46
C ILE A 67 -7.91 -15.47 6.25
N VAL A 68 -8.17 -16.62 5.63
CA VAL A 68 -8.15 -17.90 6.32
C VAL A 68 -7.34 -18.91 5.54
N THR A 69 -6.37 -19.52 6.21
CA THR A 69 -5.64 -20.70 5.75
C THR A 69 -6.09 -21.88 6.60
N GLU A 70 -7.06 -22.64 6.08
CA GLU A 70 -7.70 -23.74 6.82
C GLU A 70 -6.74 -24.91 6.98
N SER A 71 -6.66 -25.47 8.19
CA SER A 71 -5.84 -26.66 8.47
C SER A 71 -6.35 -27.91 7.74
N SER A 72 -7.64 -27.96 7.41
CA SER A 72 -8.29 -29.04 6.66
C SER A 72 -8.00 -28.97 5.14
N MET A 73 -7.56 -27.82 4.63
CA MET A 73 -7.12 -27.63 3.25
C MET A 73 -5.72 -27.01 3.24
N PRO A 74 -4.70 -27.76 3.73
CA PRO A 74 -3.34 -27.25 3.78
C PRO A 74 -2.89 -26.85 2.38
N GLY A 75 -2.37 -25.63 2.26
CA GLY A 75 -1.97 -25.06 0.97
C GLY A 75 -3.02 -24.16 0.31
N TYR A 76 -4.13 -23.83 0.95
CA TYR A 76 -5.07 -22.82 0.45
C TYR A 76 -5.23 -21.67 1.43
N THR A 77 -5.11 -20.44 0.94
CA THR A 77 -5.53 -19.23 1.66
C THR A 77 -6.73 -18.62 0.94
N ILE A 78 -7.81 -18.37 1.67
CA ILE A 78 -9.07 -17.87 1.13
C ILE A 78 -9.34 -16.48 1.71
N LEU A 79 -9.70 -15.54 0.82
CA LEU A 79 -10.27 -14.25 1.19
C LEU A 79 -11.79 -14.39 1.20
N LYS A 80 -12.40 -14.28 2.38
CA LYS A 80 -13.85 -14.38 2.61
C LYS A 80 -14.44 -13.01 2.95
N ALA A 81 -15.63 -12.74 2.45
CA ALA A 81 -16.50 -11.67 2.94
C ALA A 81 -17.03 -12.02 4.35
N VAL A 82 -17.55 -11.02 5.07
CA VAL A 82 -18.13 -11.20 6.41
C VAL A 82 -19.35 -12.12 6.41
N ASP A 83 -20.11 -12.13 5.31
CA ASP A 83 -21.27 -13.01 5.12
C ASP A 83 -20.88 -14.48 4.80
N GLY A 84 -19.58 -14.79 4.75
CA GLY A 84 -19.06 -16.12 4.46
C GLY A 84 -18.80 -16.38 2.97
N GLY A 85 -19.11 -15.44 2.08
CA GLY A 85 -18.84 -15.58 0.65
C GLY A 85 -17.32 -15.61 0.34
N ASN A 86 -16.86 -16.62 -0.38
CA ASN A 86 -15.46 -16.62 -0.85
C ASN A 86 -15.31 -15.61 -2.00
N ILE A 87 -14.38 -14.65 -1.86
CA ILE A 87 -14.09 -13.60 -2.84
C ILE A 87 -12.91 -13.99 -3.71
N GLY A 88 -11.88 -14.59 -3.11
CA GLY A 88 -10.69 -15.01 -3.82
C GLY A 88 -9.91 -16.04 -3.05
N MET A 89 -8.93 -16.64 -3.72
CA MET A 89 -8.19 -17.76 -3.18
C MET A 89 -6.79 -17.79 -3.76
N ILE A 90 -5.82 -18.18 -2.93
CA ILE A 90 -4.48 -18.55 -3.33
C ILE A 90 -4.31 -20.03 -3.00
N GLN A 91 -3.94 -20.82 -4.00
CA GLN A 91 -3.46 -22.18 -3.84
C GLN A 91 -1.94 -22.16 -3.87
N TRP A 92 -1.32 -22.44 -2.73
CA TRP A 92 0.11 -22.53 -2.57
C TRP A 92 0.65 -23.84 -3.15
N LYS A 93 1.62 -23.72 -4.04
CA LYS A 93 2.46 -24.83 -4.50
C LYS A 93 3.92 -24.38 -4.48
N PRO A 94 4.89 -25.31 -4.37
CA PRO A 94 6.31 -24.96 -4.34
C PRO A 94 6.75 -24.05 -5.50
N ASP A 95 6.37 -24.38 -6.73
CA ASP A 95 6.87 -23.67 -7.93
C ASP A 95 5.79 -22.95 -8.75
N ASP A 96 4.51 -23.22 -8.46
CA ASP A 96 3.40 -22.76 -9.28
C ASP A 96 2.16 -22.47 -8.42
N SER A 97 2.32 -21.54 -7.47
CA SER A 97 1.19 -21.04 -6.70
C SER A 97 0.18 -20.39 -7.64
N GLN A 98 -1.10 -20.63 -7.42
CA GLN A 98 -2.20 -20.18 -8.27
C GLN A 98 -3.09 -19.22 -7.49
N ILE A 99 -3.67 -18.23 -8.16
CA ILE A 99 -4.57 -17.24 -7.58
C ILE A 99 -5.85 -17.12 -8.42
N GLU A 100 -6.96 -16.92 -7.73
CA GLU A 100 -8.28 -16.65 -8.32
C GLU A 100 -8.96 -15.49 -7.57
N ILE A 101 -9.64 -14.61 -8.31
CA ILE A 101 -10.44 -13.52 -7.74
C ILE A 101 -11.82 -13.55 -8.41
N ARG A 102 -12.85 -13.98 -7.68
CA ARG A 102 -14.17 -14.21 -8.24
C ARG A 102 -14.76 -12.92 -8.83
N GLY A 103 -15.30 -13.03 -10.04
CA GLY A 103 -15.86 -11.90 -10.78
C GLY A 103 -14.83 -10.90 -11.34
N ILE A 104 -13.53 -11.09 -11.07
CA ILE A 104 -12.46 -10.19 -11.55
C ILE A 104 -11.48 -10.94 -12.44
N MET A 105 -11.02 -12.13 -12.01
CA MET A 105 -9.95 -12.86 -12.68
C MET A 105 -10.10 -14.36 -12.43
N HIS A 106 -10.13 -15.14 -13.52
CA HIS A 106 -10.06 -16.59 -13.46
C HIS A 106 -8.74 -17.06 -12.85
N LYS A 107 -8.75 -18.31 -12.36
CA LYS A 107 -7.58 -18.94 -11.75
C LYS A 107 -6.37 -18.92 -12.71
N ARG A 108 -5.24 -18.43 -12.22
CA ARG A 108 -3.97 -18.39 -12.97
C ARG A 108 -2.76 -18.40 -12.05
N ALA A 109 -1.56 -18.52 -12.61
CA ALA A 109 -0.34 -18.51 -11.83
C ALA A 109 -0.17 -17.17 -11.08
N ALA A 110 0.25 -17.23 -9.82
CA ALA A 110 0.48 -16.05 -8.97
C ALA A 110 1.53 -15.12 -9.58
N ARG A 111 2.56 -15.70 -10.22
CA ARG A 111 3.59 -14.98 -10.98
C ARG A 111 3.02 -14.17 -12.14
N ASP A 112 1.93 -14.63 -12.78
CA ASP A 112 1.30 -13.91 -13.89
C ASP A 112 0.38 -12.80 -13.39
N PHE A 113 -0.20 -12.97 -12.20
CA PHE A 113 -1.00 -11.95 -11.54
C PHE A 113 -0.14 -10.81 -10.99
N LEU A 114 1.03 -11.14 -10.42
CA LEU A 114 1.92 -10.20 -9.77
C LEU A 114 3.36 -10.39 -10.27
N ARG A 115 3.57 -10.02 -11.54
CA ARG A 115 4.82 -10.22 -12.26
C ARG A 115 5.95 -9.42 -11.66
N LEU A 116 7.11 -10.02 -11.48
CA LEU A 116 8.33 -9.30 -11.14
C LEU A 116 8.83 -8.52 -12.38
N SER A 117 9.29 -7.29 -12.20
CA SER A 117 9.95 -6.53 -13.28
C SER A 117 11.30 -7.16 -13.64
N ASP A 118 11.80 -6.89 -14.86
CA ASP A 118 13.07 -7.46 -15.35
C ASP A 118 14.27 -7.08 -14.47
N ASP A 119 14.21 -5.92 -13.84
CA ASP A 119 15.22 -5.42 -12.89
C ASP A 119 14.97 -5.87 -11.44
N ASN A 120 13.95 -6.68 -11.19
CA ASN A 120 13.52 -7.19 -9.89
C ASN A 120 13.20 -6.11 -8.84
N ARG A 121 12.98 -4.85 -9.24
CA ARG A 121 12.74 -3.74 -8.31
C ARG A 121 11.27 -3.53 -7.95
N CYS A 122 10.35 -3.96 -8.80
CA CYS A 122 8.93 -3.80 -8.55
C CYS A 122 8.13 -5.02 -9.03
N ARG A 123 6.87 -5.06 -8.62
CA ARG A 123 5.90 -6.04 -9.09
C ARG A 123 4.78 -5.36 -9.85
N ILE A 124 4.32 -5.96 -10.94
CA ILE A 124 3.33 -5.41 -11.85
C ILE A 124 2.07 -6.28 -11.76
N MET A 125 0.98 -5.66 -11.33
CA MET A 125 -0.34 -6.29 -11.21
C MET A 125 -1.29 -5.70 -12.25
N CYS A 126 -1.85 -6.53 -13.12
CA CYS A 126 -2.84 -6.09 -14.11
C CYS A 126 -4.26 -6.44 -13.64
N VAL A 127 -5.12 -5.43 -13.49
CA VAL A 127 -6.53 -5.60 -13.11
C VAL A 127 -7.39 -4.82 -14.09
N ARG A 128 -8.34 -5.50 -14.76
CA ARG A 128 -9.25 -4.88 -15.74
C ARG A 128 -8.52 -4.09 -16.84
N GLY A 129 -7.39 -4.61 -17.30
CA GLY A 129 -6.58 -3.99 -18.37
C GLY A 129 -5.77 -2.77 -17.94
N LYS A 130 -5.69 -2.46 -16.64
CA LYS A 130 -4.83 -1.43 -16.09
C LYS A 130 -3.73 -2.06 -15.27
N ASP A 131 -2.51 -1.58 -15.50
CA ASP A 131 -1.35 -1.99 -14.73
C ASP A 131 -1.24 -1.17 -13.44
N TYR A 132 -0.85 -1.83 -12.37
CA TYR A 132 -0.57 -1.25 -11.07
C TYR A 132 0.80 -1.74 -10.61
N ILE A 133 1.67 -0.80 -10.23
CA ILE A 133 3.06 -1.09 -9.89
C ILE A 133 3.20 -1.09 -8.38
N TRP A 134 3.63 -2.22 -7.82
CA TRP A 134 3.92 -2.42 -6.40
C TRP A 134 5.42 -2.29 -6.16
N ILE A 135 5.80 -1.37 -5.28
CA ILE A 135 7.20 -1.13 -4.88
C ILE A 135 7.29 -1.35 -3.38
N SER A 136 8.25 -2.19 -2.95
CA SER A 136 8.54 -2.38 -1.52
C SER A 136 9.78 -1.59 -1.15
N GLU A 137 9.62 -0.70 -0.18
CA GLU A 137 10.68 0.08 0.45
C GLU A 137 10.94 -0.46 1.87
N GLN A 138 11.85 0.17 2.62
CA GLN A 138 12.26 -0.31 3.95
C GLN A 138 11.07 -0.46 4.93
N ASP A 139 10.17 0.53 4.96
CA ASP A 139 9.09 0.58 5.96
C ASP A 139 7.68 0.47 5.37
N CYS A 140 7.56 0.42 4.05
CA CYS A 140 6.27 0.38 3.39
C CYS A 140 6.28 -0.31 2.03
N THR A 141 5.10 -0.77 1.61
CA THR A 141 4.85 -1.23 0.26
C THR A 141 3.80 -0.32 -0.37
N CYS A 142 4.13 0.34 -1.48
CA CYS A 142 3.27 1.28 -2.17
C CYS A 142 2.80 0.72 -3.52
N MET A 143 1.57 1.05 -3.90
CA MET A 143 0.98 0.75 -5.21
C MET A 143 0.74 2.05 -5.97
N TYR A 144 1.20 2.09 -7.21
CA TYR A 144 1.06 3.19 -8.16
C TYR A 144 0.26 2.73 -9.37
N LEU A 145 -0.26 3.69 -10.15
CA LEU A 145 -0.81 3.37 -11.47
C LEU A 145 0.34 3.18 -12.47
N GLY A 146 0.22 2.17 -13.35
CA GLY A 146 1.19 1.89 -14.39
C GLY A 146 1.36 3.06 -15.36
N GLY A 147 2.60 3.34 -15.75
CA GLY A 147 2.94 4.48 -16.62
C GLY A 147 3.12 5.82 -15.89
N ASP A 148 2.72 5.92 -14.62
CA ASP A 148 2.88 7.13 -13.79
C ASP A 148 3.28 6.75 -12.35
N VAL A 149 4.56 6.38 -12.18
CA VAL A 149 5.15 6.05 -10.87
C VAL A 149 5.44 7.31 -10.04
N SER A 150 5.41 8.50 -10.67
CA SER A 150 5.86 9.76 -10.06
C SER A 150 4.76 10.55 -9.34
N SER A 151 3.48 10.33 -9.63
CA SER A 151 2.48 11.35 -9.25
C SER A 151 1.53 10.95 -8.13
N LYS A 152 1.10 9.67 -8.02
CA LYS A 152 0.00 9.31 -7.11
C LYS A 152 0.08 7.89 -6.55
N ILE A 153 0.06 7.78 -5.23
CA ILE A 153 -0.07 6.50 -4.52
C ILE A 153 -1.56 6.11 -4.45
N PHE A 154 -1.86 4.92 -4.97
CA PHE A 154 -3.19 4.31 -4.91
C PHE A 154 -3.39 3.46 -3.66
N ALA A 155 -2.32 2.83 -3.17
CA ALA A 155 -2.33 2.10 -1.90
C ALA A 155 -0.97 2.20 -1.20
N LYS A 156 -0.96 2.29 0.12
CA LYS A 156 0.23 2.22 0.95
C LYS A 156 -0.02 1.24 2.10
N LEU A 157 0.80 0.20 2.16
CA LEU A 157 0.86 -0.74 3.26
C LEU A 157 2.03 -0.34 4.17
N THR A 158 1.75 -0.08 5.43
CA THR A 158 2.77 0.09 6.47
C THR A 158 2.61 -0.98 7.52
N ARG A 159 3.71 -1.52 8.03
CA ARG A 159 3.70 -2.45 9.16
C ARG A 159 3.89 -1.69 10.46
N ASP A 160 3.05 -1.97 11.43
CA ASP A 160 3.22 -1.59 12.82
C ASP A 160 3.50 -2.85 13.65
N GLN A 161 3.86 -2.71 14.94
CA GLN A 161 4.35 -3.78 15.81
C GLN A 161 3.46 -5.04 15.81
N SER A 162 2.14 -4.89 15.66
CA SER A 162 1.19 -6.00 15.71
C SER A 162 0.17 -6.04 14.57
N CYS A 163 0.19 -5.09 13.64
CA CYS A 163 -0.79 -5.00 12.56
C CYS A 163 -0.18 -4.47 11.27
N PHE A 164 -0.87 -4.70 10.16
CA PHE A 164 -0.59 -3.97 8.92
C PHE A 164 -1.69 -2.95 8.67
N ARG A 165 -1.30 -1.73 8.34
CA ARG A 165 -2.23 -0.65 7.97
C ARG A 165 -2.15 -0.43 6.48
N LEU A 166 -3.28 -0.60 5.81
CA LEU A 166 -3.46 -0.39 4.38
C LEU A 166 -4.28 0.88 4.17
N VAL A 167 -3.66 1.89 3.60
CA VAL A 167 -4.33 3.13 3.18
C VAL A 167 -4.54 3.06 1.68
N MET A 168 -5.77 3.23 1.20
CA MET A 168 -6.09 3.20 -0.23
C MET A 168 -6.86 4.44 -0.67
N ALA A 169 -6.57 4.95 -1.86
CA ALA A 169 -7.34 6.03 -2.46
C ALA A 169 -8.79 5.60 -2.71
N ALA A 170 -9.79 6.47 -2.44
CA ALA A 170 -11.20 6.14 -2.69
C ALA A 170 -11.47 5.72 -4.14
N GLU A 171 -10.81 6.34 -5.12
CA GLU A 171 -10.94 5.96 -6.53
C GLU A 171 -10.44 4.53 -6.83
N ALA A 172 -9.42 4.05 -6.09
CA ALA A 172 -8.92 2.69 -6.21
C ALA A 172 -9.98 1.68 -5.72
N ILE A 173 -10.66 2.04 -4.63
CA ILE A 173 -11.72 1.23 -4.03
C ILE A 173 -12.95 1.21 -4.94
N SER A 174 -13.39 2.38 -5.43
CA SER A 174 -14.50 2.50 -6.39
C SER A 174 -14.23 1.76 -7.70
N ALA A 175 -12.96 1.65 -8.12
CA ALA A 175 -12.56 0.84 -9.27
C ALA A 175 -12.59 -0.68 -9.01
N GLY A 176 -12.85 -1.11 -7.76
CA GLY A 176 -12.94 -2.51 -7.36
C GLY A 176 -11.59 -3.17 -7.04
N LEU A 177 -10.54 -2.39 -6.75
CA LEU A 177 -9.19 -2.93 -6.54
C LEU A 177 -8.96 -3.54 -5.16
N LEU A 178 -9.83 -3.29 -4.18
CA LEU A 178 -9.59 -3.69 -2.80
C LEU A 178 -9.32 -5.20 -2.63
N PRO A 179 -10.12 -6.14 -3.19
CA PRO A 179 -9.81 -7.57 -3.09
C PRO A 179 -8.48 -7.95 -3.75
N SER A 180 -8.19 -7.40 -4.93
CA SER A 180 -6.94 -7.64 -5.66
C SER A 180 -5.74 -7.13 -4.87
N ALA A 181 -5.85 -5.95 -4.26
CA ALA A 181 -4.81 -5.37 -3.43
C ALA A 181 -4.53 -6.23 -2.18
N ILE A 182 -5.58 -6.70 -1.50
CA ILE A 182 -5.43 -7.59 -0.33
C ILE A 182 -4.69 -8.89 -0.72
N LEU A 183 -5.05 -9.51 -1.83
CA LEU A 183 -4.40 -10.74 -2.29
C LEU A 183 -2.96 -10.51 -2.78
N ALA A 184 -2.69 -9.38 -3.44
CA ALA A 184 -1.34 -8.98 -3.79
C ALA A 184 -0.46 -8.78 -2.54
N ILE A 185 -1.00 -8.13 -1.51
CA ILE A 185 -0.31 -7.96 -0.23
C ILE A 185 0.00 -9.31 0.43
N ILE A 186 -0.96 -10.24 0.45
CA ILE A 186 -0.73 -11.60 0.96
C ILE A 186 0.43 -12.27 0.22
N LEU A 187 0.44 -12.20 -1.11
CA LEU A 187 1.50 -12.76 -1.94
C LEU A 187 2.87 -12.12 -1.66
N ILE A 188 2.94 -10.78 -1.62
CA ILE A 188 4.16 -10.02 -1.34
C ILE A 188 4.72 -10.40 0.04
N GLN A 189 3.87 -10.40 1.07
CA GLN A 189 4.29 -10.69 2.45
C GLN A 189 4.66 -12.18 2.65
N SER A 190 4.18 -13.07 1.79
CA SER A 190 4.53 -14.50 1.82
C SER A 190 5.85 -14.84 1.11
N GLY A 191 6.37 -13.94 0.27
CA GLY A 191 7.55 -14.19 -0.57
C GLY A 191 7.33 -15.20 -1.71
N LYS A 192 6.08 -15.55 -2.04
CA LYS A 192 5.72 -16.63 -2.98
C LYS A 192 4.98 -16.15 -4.24
N ALA A 193 5.20 -14.90 -4.64
CA ALA A 193 4.76 -14.40 -5.95
C ALA A 193 5.89 -14.34 -6.97
#